data_AF-A0A9E8Z8Q5-F1
#
_entry.id   AF-A0A9E8Z8Q5-F1
#
_cell.length_a   1.000
_cell.length_b   1.000
_cell.length_c   1.000
_cell.angle_alpha   90.00
_cell.angle_beta   90.00
_cell.angle_gamma   90.00
#
_symmetry.space_group_name_H-M   'P 1'
#
loop_
_entity.id
_entity.type
_entity.pdbx_description
1 polymer ?
#
loop_
_entity_poly.entity_id
_entity_poly.type
_entity_poly.pdbx_seq_one_letter_code
_entity_poly.pdbx_strand_id
1 'polypeptide(L)'
;MGRLSVEDYVGTLALNLYGFYTGVERCFEEIARQLDETVPSGTDWHRLLRQMSAELPDLRPPVTQTATRQTIDEFRAFRRWRLKR
;
A
#
# COMPACT_ATOMS: atom_id res chain seq x y z
N MET A 1 25.96 22.21 10.83
CA MET A 1 25.03 21.06 10.65
C MET A 1 24.12 21.03 11.87
N GLY A 2 22.82 21.25 11.73
CA GLY A 2 21.88 21.09 12.86
C GLY A 2 21.67 19.61 13.18
N ARG A 3 21.51 19.25 14.46
CA ARG A 3 20.95 17.94 14.81
C ARG A 3 19.47 17.96 14.48
N LEU A 4 19.01 17.02 13.66
CA LEU A 4 17.59 16.71 13.52
C LEU A 4 17.02 16.38 14.90
N SER A 5 15.81 16.88 15.19
CA SER A 5 15.00 16.40 16.31
C SER A 5 14.62 14.94 16.05
N VAL A 6 14.35 14.20 17.13
CA VAL A 6 13.68 12.89 17.03
C VAL A 6 12.32 13.05 16.34
N GLU A 7 11.67 14.19 16.52
CA GLU A 7 10.41 14.54 15.85
C GLU A 7 10.58 14.74 14.34
N ASP A 8 11.65 15.40 13.90
CA ASP A 8 11.97 15.56 12.47
C ASP A 8 12.22 14.20 11.81
N TYR A 9 12.95 13.32 12.50
CA TYR A 9 13.25 11.97 12.04
C TYR A 9 11.98 11.12 11.92
N VAL A 10 11.13 11.13 12.95
CA VAL A 10 9.84 10.41 12.95
C VAL A 10 8.87 10.98 11.90
N GLY A 11 8.81 12.30 11.73
CA GLY A 11 8.02 12.95 10.69
C GLY A 11 8.50 12.57 9.28
N THR A 12 9.81 12.55 9.05
CA THR A 12 10.42 12.12 7.78
C THR A 12 10.11 10.64 7.49
N LEU A 13 10.23 9.77 8.50
CA LEU A 13 9.90 8.34 8.37
C LEU A 13 8.42 8.13 8.05
N ALA A 14 7.51 8.84 8.74
CA ALA A 14 6.08 8.76 8.49
C ALA A 14 5.70 9.24 7.09
N LEU A 15 6.34 10.31 6.58
CA LEU A 15 6.15 10.81 5.22
C LEU A 15 6.64 9.79 4.18
N ASN A 16 7.81 9.18 4.38
CA ASN A 16 8.37 8.18 3.48
C ASN A 16 7.51 6.90 3.43
N LEU A 17 7.03 6.42 4.59
CA LEU A 17 6.10 5.28 4.66
C LEU A 17 4.77 5.58 3.96
N TYR A 18 4.24 6.80 4.10
CA TYR A 18 3.04 7.23 3.39
C TYR A 18 3.27 7.30 1.87
N GLY A 19 4.40 7.87 1.43
CA GLY A 19 4.78 7.95 0.01
C GLY A 19 4.96 6.59 -0.64
N PHE A 20 5.65 5.65 0.04
CA PHE A 20 5.75 4.26 -0.36
C PHE A 20 4.34 3.64 -0.54
N TYR A 21 3.46 3.83 0.43
CA TYR A 21 2.09 3.31 0.38
C TYR A 21 1.29 3.83 -0.82
N THR A 22 1.25 5.15 -1.04
CA THR A 22 0.53 5.72 -2.17
C THR A 22 1.15 5.33 -3.52
N GLY A 23 2.45 5.04 -3.56
CA GLY A 23 3.11 4.44 -4.73
C GLY A 23 2.56 3.04 -5.04
N VAL A 24 2.62 2.13 -4.05
CA VAL A 24 2.09 0.75 -4.21
C VAL A 24 0.59 0.75 -4.47
N GLU A 25 -0.18 1.66 -3.84
CA GLU A 25 -1.62 1.82 -4.04
C GLU A 25 -1.95 2.17 -5.51
N ARG A 26 -1.24 3.13 -6.09
CA ARG A 26 -1.40 3.49 -7.52
C ARG A 26 -0.96 2.39 -8.48
N CYS A 27 0.15 1.70 -8.20
CA CYS A 27 0.59 0.58 -9.03
C CYS A 27 -0.46 -0.54 -9.08
N PHE A 28 -1.09 -0.86 -7.94
CA PHE A 28 -2.12 -1.88 -7.87
C PHE A 28 -3.45 -1.44 -8.49
N GLU A 29 -3.86 -0.17 -8.31
CA GLU A 29 -5.00 0.40 -9.03
C GLU A 29 -4.80 0.36 -10.56
N GLU A 30 -3.59 0.61 -11.05
CA GLU A 30 -3.28 0.61 -12.49
C GLU A 30 -3.37 -0.80 -13.09
N ILE A 31 -2.79 -1.80 -12.42
CA ILE A 31 -2.91 -3.21 -12.84
C ILE A 31 -4.38 -3.65 -12.79
N ALA A 32 -5.12 -3.32 -11.72
CA ALA A 32 -6.54 -3.64 -11.60
C ALA A 32 -7.41 -2.95 -12.68
N ARG A 33 -6.97 -1.81 -13.20
CA ARG A 33 -7.64 -1.05 -14.27
C ARG A 33 -7.33 -1.58 -15.66
N GLN A 34 -6.09 -1.99 -15.91
CA GLN A 34 -5.62 -2.41 -17.24
C GLN A 34 -5.73 -3.91 -17.51
N LEU A 35 -5.73 -4.75 -16.47
CA LEU A 35 -5.83 -6.21 -16.59
C LEU A 35 -7.15 -6.72 -16.01
N ASP A 36 -7.43 -6.45 -14.74
CA ASP A 36 -8.58 -7.04 -14.04
C ASP A 36 -9.94 -6.41 -14.43
N GLU A 37 -9.94 -5.36 -15.27
CA GLU A 37 -11.06 -4.47 -15.64
C GLU A 37 -11.88 -3.90 -14.46
N THR A 38 -11.45 -4.14 -13.22
CA THR A 38 -12.25 -3.96 -12.01
C THR A 38 -11.40 -3.42 -10.86
N VAL A 39 -11.43 -2.09 -10.69
CA VAL A 39 -10.82 -1.42 -9.53
C VAL A 39 -11.81 -1.44 -8.35
N PRO A 40 -11.42 -1.89 -7.14
CA PRO A 40 -12.25 -1.78 -5.95
C PRO A 40 -12.67 -0.33 -5.66
N SER A 41 -13.95 -0.10 -5.38
CA SER A 41 -14.49 1.24 -5.17
C SER A 41 -14.16 1.81 -3.77
N GLY A 42 -13.55 2.99 -3.75
CA GLY A 42 -13.21 3.71 -2.52
C GLY A 42 -11.94 3.20 -1.85
N THR A 43 -11.74 3.56 -0.57
CA THR A 43 -10.50 3.30 0.19
C THR A 43 -10.37 1.85 0.71
N ASP A 44 -10.94 0.86 0.02
CA ASP A 44 -10.82 -0.57 0.35
C ASP A 44 -9.48 -1.16 -0.14
N TRP A 45 -8.40 -0.60 0.41
CA TRP A 45 -7.03 -1.03 0.20
C TRP A 45 -6.85 -2.54 0.40
N HIS A 46 -7.56 -3.13 1.36
CA HIS A 46 -7.43 -4.55 1.68
C HIS A 46 -8.04 -5.46 0.62
N ARG A 47 -9.15 -5.05 -0.02
CA ARG A 47 -9.68 -5.76 -1.20
C ARG A 47 -8.73 -5.66 -2.39
N LEU A 48 -8.16 -4.49 -2.66
CA LEU A 48 -7.17 -4.32 -3.73
C LEU A 48 -5.91 -5.17 -3.47
N LEU A 49 -5.39 -5.13 -2.24
CA LEU A 49 -4.24 -5.94 -1.83
C LEU A 49 -4.52 -7.46 -1.97
N ARG A 50 -5.73 -7.91 -1.62
CA ARG A 50 -6.15 -9.31 -1.83
C ARG A 50 -6.28 -9.67 -3.31
N GLN A 51 -6.80 -8.77 -4.14
CA GLN A 51 -6.98 -8.96 -5.58
C GLN A 51 -5.63 -9.10 -6.31
N MET A 52 -4.64 -8.29 -5.93
CA MET A 52 -3.28 -8.35 -6.49
C MET A 52 -2.49 -9.61 -6.09
N SER A 53 -2.84 -10.25 -4.96
CA SER A 53 -2.28 -11.57 -4.60
C SER A 53 -3.15 -12.76 -5.02
N ALA A 54 -4.27 -12.51 -5.71
CA ALA A 54 -5.05 -13.56 -6.35
C ALA A 54 -4.48 -13.85 -7.73
N GLU A 55 -4.47 -15.13 -8.10
CA GLU A 55 -4.32 -15.57 -9.48
C GLU A 55 -5.64 -15.36 -10.22
N LEU A 56 -5.57 -14.88 -11.46
CA LEU A 56 -6.71 -14.79 -12.37
C LEU A 56 -6.37 -15.63 -13.60
N PRO A 57 -6.85 -16.89 -13.68
CA PRO A 57 -6.56 -17.79 -14.79
C PRO A 57 -6.79 -17.14 -16.15
N ASP A 58 -5.94 -17.48 -17.12
CA ASP A 58 -5.90 -16.95 -18.49
C ASP A 58 -5.68 -15.42 -18.63
N LEU A 59 -5.62 -14.67 -17.52
CA LEU A 59 -5.43 -13.22 -17.48
C LEU A 59 -4.11 -12.79 -16.85
N ARG A 60 -3.82 -13.19 -15.61
CA ARG A 60 -2.52 -12.93 -14.96
C ARG A 60 -2.23 -13.84 -13.74
N PRO A 61 -0.94 -14.13 -13.47
CA PRO A 61 -0.52 -14.68 -12.19
C PRO A 61 -0.73 -13.66 -11.04
N PRO A 62 -0.51 -14.08 -9.77
CA PRO A 62 -0.44 -13.14 -8.65
C PRO A 62 0.67 -12.10 -8.85
N VAL A 63 0.32 -10.82 -8.72
CA VAL A 63 1.28 -9.69 -8.74
C VAL A 63 2.15 -9.69 -7.49
N THR A 64 1.63 -10.21 -6.37
CA THR A 64 2.36 -10.35 -5.10
C THR A 64 2.17 -11.72 -4.49
N GLN A 65 3.22 -12.24 -3.86
CA GLN A 65 3.15 -13.45 -3.04
C GLN A 65 2.40 -13.18 -1.72
N THR A 66 1.82 -14.22 -1.14
CA THR A 66 1.04 -14.11 0.12
C THR A 66 1.85 -13.53 1.28
N ALA A 67 3.15 -13.84 1.37
CA ALA A 67 4.06 -13.27 2.37
C ALA A 67 4.22 -11.75 2.18
N THR A 68 4.54 -11.30 0.95
CA THR A 68 4.63 -9.87 0.60
C THR A 68 3.32 -9.13 0.93
N ARG A 69 2.17 -9.77 0.65
CA ARG A 69 0.84 -9.24 1.00
C ARG A 69 0.67 -9.05 2.51
N GLN A 70 1.10 -10.01 3.32
CA GLN A 70 1.01 -9.92 4.78
C GLN A 70 1.86 -8.76 5.31
N THR A 71 3.12 -8.65 4.87
CA THR A 71 4.00 -7.52 5.25
C THR A 71 3.40 -6.16 4.85
N ILE A 72 2.77 -6.04 3.68
CA ILE A 72 2.14 -4.78 3.23
C ILE A 72 0.82 -4.48 3.98
N ASP A 73 0.13 -5.47 4.57
CA ASP A 73 -1.04 -5.21 5.42
C ASP A 73 -0.66 -4.93 6.89
N GLU A 74 0.43 -5.48 7.41
CA GLU A 74 0.97 -5.17 8.75
C GLU A 74 1.31 -3.67 8.90
N PHE A 75 2.00 -3.10 7.91
CA PHE A 75 2.31 -1.67 7.87
C PHE A 75 1.05 -0.77 7.85
N ARG A 76 -0.16 -1.30 7.63
CA ARG A 76 -1.41 -0.52 7.50
C ARG A 76 -1.81 0.13 8.82
N ALA A 77 -1.28 -0.34 9.94
CA ALA A 77 -1.36 0.31 11.24
C ALA A 77 -0.88 1.79 11.17
N PHE A 78 0.21 2.06 10.44
CA PHE A 78 0.78 3.41 10.32
C PHE A 78 -0.12 4.38 9.54
N ARG A 79 -0.97 3.90 8.62
CA ARG A 79 -1.94 4.75 7.87
C ARG A 79 -2.92 5.47 8.80
N ARG A 80 -3.20 4.94 10.00
CA ARG A 80 -4.12 5.54 10.98
C ARG A 80 -3.46 6.50 11.98
N TRP A 81 -2.15 6.66 11.96
CA TRP A 81 -1.41 7.41 12.99
C TRP A 81 -1.65 8.94 12.98
N ARG A 82 -2.29 9.47 11.93
CA ARG A 82 -2.49 10.93 11.72
C ARG A 82 -3.59 11.58 12.58
N LEU A 83 -4.35 10.84 13.40
CA LEU A 83 -5.53 11.36 14.13
C LEU A 83 -5.51 11.10 15.64
N LYS A 84 -4.41 11.51 16.31
CA LYS A 84 -4.39 11.81 17.75
C LYS A 84 -3.53 13.04 18.06
N ARG A 85 -4.10 14.21 17.79
CA ARG A 85 -3.82 15.50 18.45
C ARG A 85 -5.16 16.18 18.68
#